data_AF-A0A1Y2AE03-F1
#
_entry.id   AF-A0A1Y2AE03-F1
#
_cell.length_a   1.000
_cell.length_b   1.000
_cell.length_c   1.000
_cell.angle_alpha   90.00
_cell.angle_beta   90.00
_cell.angle_gamma   90.00
#
_symmetry.space_group_name_H-M   'P 1'
#
loop_
_entity.id
_entity.type
_entity.pdbx_description
1 polymer ?
#
loop_
_entity_poly.entity_id
_entity_poly.type
_entity_poly.pdbx_seq_one_letter_code
_entity_poly.pdbx_strand_id
1 'polypeptide(L)'
;MFSSAARRSLANLIPPKIATPSAVSSGSTSQRTANVIEFYSKLPKGSLPDSQRAGGIRGRYFEGKNASGFPIVATVLSLIVVGYTLDYHMHLKHHKNGHH
;
A
#
# COMPACT_ATOMS: atom_id res chain seq x y z
N MET A 1 -31.63 14.48 -2.92
CA MET A 1 -31.01 14.27 -4.26
C MET A 1 -30.44 15.58 -4.84
N PHE A 2 -29.65 16.35 -4.08
CA PHE A 2 -29.17 17.69 -4.48
C PHE A 2 -27.71 17.75 -4.97
N SER A 3 -26.97 16.63 -4.87
CA SER A 3 -25.53 16.62 -5.16
C SER A 3 -25.18 16.91 -6.62
N SER A 4 -26.13 16.81 -7.56
CA SER A 4 -25.85 17.06 -8.99
C SER A 4 -25.94 18.54 -9.38
N ALA A 5 -26.79 19.33 -8.71
CA ALA A 5 -26.96 20.76 -9.03
C ALA A 5 -25.78 21.59 -8.50
N ALA A 6 -25.37 21.36 -7.24
CA ALA A 6 -24.19 22.01 -6.65
C ALA A 6 -22.87 21.64 -7.36
N ARG A 7 -22.75 20.39 -7.86
CA ARG A 7 -21.59 20.00 -8.68
C ARG A 7 -21.58 20.70 -10.03
N ARG A 8 -22.74 20.99 -10.62
CA ARG A 8 -22.84 21.68 -11.92
C ARG A 8 -22.54 23.17 -11.81
N SER A 9 -22.93 23.84 -10.73
CA SER A 9 -22.59 25.25 -10.49
C SER A 9 -21.09 25.46 -10.23
N LEU A 10 -20.40 24.45 -9.70
CA LEU A 10 -18.95 24.45 -9.47
C LEU A 10 -18.15 23.81 -10.63
N ALA A 11 -18.81 23.28 -11.66
CA ALA A 11 -18.15 22.57 -12.77
C ALA A 11 -17.24 23.48 -13.62
N ASN A 12 -17.43 24.79 -13.56
CA ASN A 12 -16.61 25.79 -14.26
C ASN A 12 -15.46 26.33 -13.40
N LEU A 13 -15.43 26.03 -12.09
CA LEU A 13 -14.41 26.55 -11.17
C LEU A 13 -13.06 25.84 -11.35
N ILE A 14 -13.11 24.55 -11.72
CA ILE A 14 -11.93 23.74 -12.01
C ILE A 14 -12.15 23.14 -13.39
N PRO A 15 -11.29 23.42 -14.38
CA PRO A 15 -11.44 22.86 -15.71
C PRO A 15 -11.38 21.33 -15.64
N PRO A 16 -12.24 20.62 -16.39
CA PRO A 16 -12.24 19.16 -16.40
C PRO A 16 -10.90 18.63 -16.93
N LYS A 17 -10.50 17.44 -16.47
CA LYS A 17 -9.23 16.83 -16.87
C LYS A 17 -9.33 16.29 -18.31
N ILE A 18 -9.10 17.16 -19.28
CA ILE A 18 -9.22 16.91 -20.74
C ILE A 18 -8.19 15.89 -21.27
N ALA A 19 -7.08 15.68 -20.56
CA ALA A 19 -6.02 14.75 -20.94
C ALA A 19 -6.07 13.41 -20.17
N THR A 20 -7.26 12.98 -19.74
CA THR A 20 -7.42 11.59 -19.27
C THR A 20 -7.73 10.67 -20.45
N PRO A 21 -7.28 9.41 -20.45
CA PRO A 21 -7.63 8.43 -21.48
C PRO A 21 -9.15 8.38 -21.72
N SER A 22 -9.93 8.47 -20.63
CA SER A 22 -11.39 8.52 -20.65
C SER A 22 -11.98 9.79 -21.30
N ALA A 23 -11.28 10.92 -21.26
CA ALA A 23 -11.72 12.18 -21.88
C ALA A 23 -11.37 12.25 -23.38
N VAL A 24 -10.30 11.57 -23.81
CA VAL A 24 -9.88 11.53 -25.23
C VAL A 24 -10.66 10.46 -26.02
N SER A 25 -11.12 9.39 -25.34
CA SER A 25 -11.91 8.30 -25.92
C SER A 25 -13.43 8.56 -25.87
N SER A 26 -13.94 9.67 -26.40
CA SER A 26 -15.33 10.11 -26.19
C SER A 26 -16.42 9.36 -26.99
N GLY A 27 -16.17 8.13 -27.42
CA GLY A 27 -17.13 7.34 -28.21
C GLY A 27 -17.18 5.86 -27.82
N SER A 28 -18.36 5.23 -27.99
CA SER A 28 -18.61 3.81 -27.70
C SER A 28 -17.67 2.86 -28.46
N THR A 29 -17.25 3.25 -29.68
CA THR A 29 -16.23 2.53 -30.46
C THR A 29 -14.86 2.52 -29.76
N SER A 30 -14.49 3.62 -29.09
CA SER A 30 -13.20 3.72 -28.38
C SER A 30 -13.19 2.91 -27.08
N GLN A 31 -14.34 2.80 -26.41
CA GLN A 31 -14.50 1.88 -25.29
C GLN A 31 -14.42 0.41 -25.74
N ARG A 32 -15.03 0.08 -26.90
CA ARG A 32 -14.96 -1.28 -27.45
C ARG A 32 -13.52 -1.68 -27.82
N THR A 33 -12.74 -0.79 -28.42
CA THR A 33 -11.33 -1.06 -28.72
C THR A 33 -10.49 -1.17 -27.45
N ALA A 34 -10.73 -0.32 -26.44
CA ALA A 34 -10.07 -0.41 -25.14
C ALA A 34 -10.35 -1.77 -24.47
N ASN A 35 -11.59 -2.25 -24.49
CA ASN A 35 -11.97 -3.55 -23.93
C ASN A 35 -11.29 -4.73 -24.64
N VAL A 36 -11.11 -4.65 -25.96
CA VAL A 36 -10.39 -5.68 -26.73
C VAL A 36 -8.90 -5.67 -26.38
N ILE A 37 -8.28 -4.50 -26.30
CA ILE A 37 -6.88 -4.36 -25.89
C ILE A 37 -6.71 -4.86 -24.45
N GLU A 38 -7.62 -4.50 -23.56
CA GLU A 38 -7.63 -4.94 -22.17
C GLU A 38 -7.76 -6.47 -22.07
N PHE A 39 -8.70 -7.06 -22.81
CA PHE A 39 -8.85 -8.50 -22.92
C PHE A 39 -7.53 -9.17 -23.30
N TYR A 40 -6.89 -8.71 -24.38
CA TYR A 40 -5.61 -9.26 -24.82
C TYR A 40 -4.46 -9.03 -23.84
N SER A 41 -4.45 -7.88 -23.16
CA SER A 41 -3.44 -7.55 -22.15
C SER A 41 -3.54 -8.42 -20.89
N LYS A 42 -4.76 -8.90 -20.58
CA LYS A 42 -5.10 -9.69 -19.40
C LYS A 42 -5.17 -11.19 -19.64
N LEU A 43 -4.85 -11.67 -20.85
CA LEU A 43 -4.69 -13.11 -21.06
C LEU A 43 -3.75 -13.66 -19.98
N PRO A 44 -3.99 -14.88 -19.46
CA PRO A 44 -3.14 -15.49 -18.47
C PRO A 44 -1.72 -15.59 -19.02
N LYS A 45 -0.89 -14.61 -18.68
CA LYS A 45 0.55 -14.69 -18.85
C LYS A 45 0.99 -15.76 -17.85
N GLY A 46 1.99 -16.56 -18.21
CA GLY A 46 2.55 -17.57 -17.32
C GLY A 46 2.99 -16.98 -15.98
N SER A 47 3.54 -17.83 -15.10
CA SER A 47 3.99 -17.41 -13.78
C SER A 47 4.76 -16.08 -13.81
N LEU A 48 4.43 -15.13 -12.92
CA LEU A 48 5.05 -13.80 -12.91
C LEU A 48 6.58 -13.91 -12.98
N PRO A 49 7.27 -13.01 -13.71
CA PRO A 49 8.72 -12.94 -13.73
C PRO A 49 9.30 -12.93 -12.31
N ASP A 50 10.44 -13.57 -12.10
CA ASP A 50 11.08 -13.60 -10.77
C ASP A 50 11.38 -12.21 -10.21
N SER A 51 11.54 -11.21 -11.09
CA SER A 51 11.70 -9.79 -10.72
C SER A 51 10.44 -9.14 -10.15
N GLN A 52 9.25 -9.70 -10.41
CA GLN A 52 7.96 -9.22 -9.90
C GLN A 52 7.44 -10.07 -8.74
N ARG A 53 8.06 -11.22 -8.45
CA ARG A 53 7.78 -11.99 -7.24
C ARG A 53 8.41 -11.27 -6.07
N ALA A 54 7.68 -11.04 -4.99
CA ALA A 54 8.34 -10.57 -3.78
C ALA A 54 9.33 -11.64 -3.31
N GLY A 55 10.62 -11.32 -3.44
CA GLY A 55 11.70 -12.09 -2.86
C GLY A 55 11.92 -11.73 -1.38
N GLY A 56 12.73 -12.55 -0.72
CA GLY A 56 13.26 -12.27 0.62
C GLY A 56 12.20 -12.16 1.72
N ILE A 57 12.44 -11.26 2.68
CA ILE A 57 11.55 -11.05 3.84
C ILE A 57 10.13 -10.61 3.44
N ARG A 58 10.01 -9.86 2.33
CA ARG A 58 8.74 -9.36 1.83
C ARG A 58 7.84 -10.49 1.31
N GLY A 59 8.38 -11.38 0.49
CA GLY A 59 7.63 -12.55 0.00
C GLY A 59 7.30 -13.58 1.07
N ARG A 60 8.13 -13.65 2.13
CA ARG A 60 7.96 -14.63 3.20
C ARG A 60 6.91 -14.23 4.23
N TYR A 61 6.69 -12.94 4.45
CA TYR A 61 5.81 -12.49 5.54
C TYR A 61 4.77 -11.44 5.15
N PHE A 62 4.89 -10.77 4.00
CA PHE A 62 4.05 -9.61 3.66
C PHE A 62 3.21 -9.77 2.39
N GLU A 63 3.40 -10.84 1.61
CA GLU A 63 2.70 -11.01 0.34
C GLU A 63 2.05 -12.38 0.15
N GLY A 64 0.95 -12.38 -0.61
CA GLY A 64 0.22 -13.57 -1.02
C GLY A 64 -0.28 -14.41 0.15
N LYS A 65 -0.21 -15.74 -0.01
CA LYS A 65 -0.63 -16.72 1.01
C LYS A 65 0.20 -16.68 2.31
N ASN A 66 1.36 -16.03 2.28
CA ASN A 66 2.26 -15.92 3.42
C ASN A 66 2.11 -14.57 4.15
N ALA A 67 1.17 -13.71 3.72
CA ALA A 67 0.88 -12.46 4.41
C ALA A 67 0.42 -12.77 5.84
N SER A 68 1.26 -12.40 6.80
CA SER A 68 1.08 -12.72 8.21
C SER A 68 1.35 -11.50 9.08
N GLY A 69 0.65 -11.41 10.22
CA GLY A 69 0.91 -10.40 11.25
C GLY A 69 2.20 -10.65 12.05
N PHE A 70 2.91 -11.76 11.80
CA PHE A 70 4.14 -12.12 12.51
C PHE A 70 5.22 -11.02 12.54
N PRO A 71 5.51 -10.29 11.45
CA PRO A 71 6.49 -9.21 11.48
C PRO A 71 6.13 -8.10 12.46
N ILE A 72 4.84 -7.79 12.61
CA ILE A 72 4.37 -6.77 13.55
C ILE A 72 4.67 -7.22 14.99
N VAL A 73 4.32 -8.46 15.32
CA VAL A 73 4.60 -9.04 16.65
C VAL A 73 6.10 -9.09 16.91
N ALA A 74 6.90 -9.49 15.93
CA ALA A 74 8.35 -9.51 16.04
C ALA A 74 8.93 -8.12 16.28
N THR A 75 8.42 -7.08 15.62
CA THR A 75 8.81 -5.68 15.86
C THR A 75 8.43 -5.20 17.26
N VAL A 76 7.23 -5.52 17.75
CA VAL A 76 6.83 -5.13 19.11
C VAL A 76 7.74 -5.80 20.15
N LEU A 77 8.00 -7.10 20.00
CA LEU A 77 8.90 -7.82 20.90
C LEU A 77 10.33 -7.28 20.84
N SER A 78 10.85 -6.95 19.65
CA SER A 78 12.19 -6.38 19.54
C SER A 78 12.31 -5.03 20.25
N LEU A 79 11.29 -4.17 20.15
CA LEU A 79 11.25 -2.89 20.85
C LEU A 79 11.21 -3.06 22.38
N ILE A 80 10.43 -4.02 22.88
CA ILE A 80 10.36 -4.30 24.32
C ILE A 80 11.73 -4.76 24.82
N VAL A 81 12.37 -5.70 24.12
CA VAL A 81 13.68 -6.24 24.52
C VAL A 81 14.73 -5.13 24.53
N VAL A 82 14.80 -4.32 23.46
CA VAL A 82 15.75 -3.21 23.36
C VAL A 82 15.48 -2.15 24.44
N GLY A 83 14.22 -1.80 24.68
CA GLY A 83 13.84 -0.86 25.73
C GLY A 83 14.27 -1.35 27.11
N TYR A 84 14.04 -2.63 27.42
CA TYR A 84 14.45 -3.22 28.68
C TYR A 84 15.97 -3.28 28.84
N THR A 85 16.73 -3.62 27.79
CA THR A 85 18.19 -3.59 27.90
C THR A 85 18.72 -2.19 28.13
N LEU A 86 18.15 -1.16 27.48
CA LEU A 86 18.51 0.24 27.72
C LEU A 86 18.20 0.67 29.16
N ASP A 87 16.99 0.40 29.63
CA ASP A 87 16.55 0.73 31.00
C ASP A 87 17.41 0.00 32.04
N TYR A 88 17.76 -1.26 31.78
CA TYR A 88 18.66 -2.03 32.63
C TYR A 88 20.06 -1.39 32.73
N HIS A 89 20.62 -0.96 31.60
CA HIS A 89 21.96 -0.35 31.59
C HIS A 89 21.98 1.05 32.20
N MET A 90 20.96 1.87 31.93
CA MET A 90 20.94 3.27 32.34
C MET A 90 20.41 3.45 33.76
N HIS A 91 19.40 2.67 34.15
CA HIS A 91 18.69 2.82 35.42
C HIS A 91 18.93 1.62 36.34
N LEU A 92 18.39 0.43 36.03
CA LEU A 92 18.29 -0.67 37.00
C LEU A 92 19.65 -1.16 37.53
N LYS A 93 20.71 -1.16 36.72
CA LYS A 93 22.03 -1.62 37.16
C LYS A 93 22.70 -0.70 38.19
N HIS A 94 22.35 0.58 38.22
CA HIS A 94 22.94 1.57 39.14
C HIS A 94 22.17 1.72 40.46
N HIS A 95 20.99 1.11 40.58
CA HIS A 95 20.13 1.16 41.77
C HIS A 95 20.67 0.45 43.01
N LYS A 96 21.83 -0.21 42.94
CA LYS A 96 22.48 -0.84 44.11
C LYS A 96 23.45 0.07 44.89
N ASN A 97 23.74 1.28 44.40
CA ASN A 97 24.69 2.21 45.03
C ASN A 97 24.03 3.46 45.67
N GLY A 98 22.69 3.50 45.77
CA GLY A 98 21.98 4.53 46.53
C GLY A 98 21.85 4.12 47.99
N HIS A 99 22.43 4.90 48.90
CA HIS A 99 22.15 4.82 50.33
C HIS A 99 20.64 4.95 50.58
N HIS A 100 20.17 4.29 51.65
CA HIS A 100 18.88 4.55 52.28
C HIS A 100 18.68 6.06 52.53
#